data_AF-A0A2E1BC89-F1
#
_entry.id   AF-A0A2E1BC89-F1
#
_cell.length_a   1.000
_cell.length_b   1.000
_cell.length_c   1.000
_cell.angle_alpha   90.00
_cell.angle_beta   90.00
_cell.angle_gamma   90.00
#
_symmetry.space_group_name_H-M   'P 1'
#
loop_
_entity.id
_entity.type
_entity.pdbx_description
1 polymer ?
#
loop_
_entity_poly.entity_id
_entity_poly.type
_entity_poly.pdbx_seq_one_letter_code
_entity_poly.pdbx_strand_id
1 'polypeptide(L)'
;MAYELHMAKERLKENGVVPATESELNKLATAQVYFTRIENESENREALLRCQPMARAIFGEEVERAMDTLLQQFRMLQVSASSQLHFSNETEPAFRKNIEANLWEGAYDDDDKSMTKTIAAQITTIEKICLPVVRLSGQK
;
A
#
# COMPACT_ATOMS: atom_id res chain seq x y z
N MET A 1 -10.74 13.10 -4.39
CA MET A 1 -11.56 11.86 -4.50
C MET A 1 -12.70 11.99 -5.50
N ALA A 2 -13.61 12.97 -5.42
CA ALA A 2 -14.73 13.08 -6.38
C ALA A 2 -14.28 13.21 -7.85
N TYR A 3 -13.26 14.05 -8.11
CA TYR A 3 -12.65 14.18 -9.44
C TYR A 3 -11.96 12.89 -9.91
N GLU A 4 -11.18 12.24 -9.05
CA GLU A 4 -10.50 10.97 -9.38
C GLU A 4 -11.47 9.84 -9.68
N LEU A 5 -12.60 9.77 -8.94
CA LEU A 5 -13.67 8.82 -9.21
C LEU A 5 -14.36 9.08 -10.55
N HIS A 6 -14.57 10.35 -10.90
CA HIS A 6 -15.11 10.71 -12.21
C HIS A 6 -14.17 10.26 -13.33
N MET A 7 -12.87 10.59 -13.22
CA MET A 7 -11.86 10.15 -14.19
C MET A 7 -11.74 8.62 -14.27
N ALA A 8 -11.84 7.92 -13.15
CA ALA A 8 -11.84 6.46 -13.12
C ALA A 8 -13.06 5.86 -13.84
N LYS A 9 -14.25 6.45 -13.66
CA LYS A 9 -15.46 6.03 -14.39
C LYS A 9 -15.34 6.25 -15.90
N GLU A 10 -14.76 7.37 -16.33
CA GLU A 10 -14.54 7.63 -17.76
C GLU A 10 -13.53 6.63 -18.35
N ARG A 11 -12.41 6.36 -17.68
CA ARG A 11 -11.44 5.33 -18.12
C ARG A 11 -12.06 3.94 -18.22
N LEU A 12 -12.93 3.56 -17.29
CA LEU A 12 -13.63 2.27 -17.34
C LEU A 12 -14.54 2.17 -18.57
N LYS A 13 -15.23 3.26 -18.93
CA LYS A 13 -16.04 3.33 -20.15
C LYS A 13 -15.18 3.26 -21.42
N GLU A 14 -14.06 3.99 -21.46
CA GLU A 14 -13.10 3.96 -22.58
C GLU A 14 -12.55 2.55 -22.82
N ASN A 15 -12.31 1.81 -21.74
CA ASN A 15 -11.85 0.42 -21.78
C ASN A 15 -12.98 -0.59 -22.06
N GLY A 16 -14.21 -0.13 -22.35
CA GLY A 16 -15.35 -0.99 -22.69
C GLY A 16 -15.92 -1.80 -21.51
N VAL A 17 -15.64 -1.41 -20.27
CA VAL A 17 -16.21 -2.06 -19.08
C VAL A 17 -17.69 -1.71 -18.96
N VAL A 18 -18.56 -2.71 -19.04
CA VAL A 18 -20.02 -2.57 -18.91
C VAL A 18 -20.45 -3.16 -17.55
N PRO A 19 -20.58 -2.34 -16.50
CA PRO A 19 -21.01 -2.82 -15.19
C PRO A 19 -22.50 -3.20 -15.22
N ALA A 20 -22.88 -4.25 -14.49
CA ALA A 20 -24.29 -4.68 -14.39
C ALA A 20 -25.11 -3.74 -13.47
N THR A 21 -24.47 -3.05 -12.53
CA THR A 21 -25.13 -2.11 -11.60
C THR A 21 -24.29 -0.86 -11.33
N GLU A 22 -24.94 0.21 -10.86
CA GLU A 22 -24.23 1.42 -10.40
C GLU A 22 -23.33 1.14 -9.18
N SER A 23 -23.73 0.21 -8.31
CA SER A 23 -22.93 -0.24 -7.18
C SER A 23 -21.63 -0.88 -7.63
N GLU A 24 -21.68 -1.75 -8.64
CA GLU A 24 -20.52 -2.37 -9.25
C GLU A 24 -19.62 -1.34 -9.95
N LEU A 25 -20.20 -0.38 -10.68
CA LEU A 25 -19.45 0.73 -11.27
C LEU A 25 -18.69 1.53 -10.21
N ASN A 26 -19.31 1.81 -9.07
CA ASN A 26 -18.67 2.55 -7.98
C ASN A 26 -17.53 1.75 -7.33
N LYS A 27 -17.68 0.43 -7.16
CA LYS A 27 -16.60 -0.45 -6.67
C LYS A 27 -15.42 -0.48 -7.63
N LEU A 28 -15.67 -0.66 -8.92
CA LEU A 28 -14.66 -0.65 -9.97
C LEU A 28 -13.93 0.69 -10.04
N ALA A 29 -14.66 1.81 -10.01
CA ALA A 29 -14.07 3.14 -10.00
C ALA A 29 -13.19 3.36 -8.76
N THR A 30 -13.63 2.89 -7.58
CA THR A 30 -12.88 3.00 -6.34
C THR A 30 -11.58 2.21 -6.40
N ALA A 31 -11.63 0.95 -6.84
CA ALA A 31 -10.44 0.12 -7.00
C ALA A 31 -9.47 0.72 -8.03
N GLN A 32 -9.98 1.24 -9.15
CA GLN A 32 -9.18 1.90 -10.17
C GLN A 32 -8.44 3.13 -9.64
N VAL A 33 -9.08 3.93 -8.77
CA VAL A 33 -8.42 5.05 -8.09
C VAL A 33 -7.26 4.55 -7.22
N TYR A 34 -7.47 3.49 -6.44
CA TYR A 34 -6.40 2.91 -5.62
C TYR A 34 -5.25 2.35 -6.45
N PHE A 35 -5.54 1.58 -7.51
CA PHE A 35 -4.49 1.07 -8.40
C PHE A 35 -3.72 2.20 -9.08
N THR A 36 -4.40 3.25 -9.53
CA THR A 36 -3.73 4.42 -10.13
C THR A 36 -2.80 5.10 -9.13
N ARG A 37 -3.23 5.27 -7.88
CA ARG A 37 -2.38 5.84 -6.83
C ARG A 37 -1.18 4.96 -6.50
N ILE A 38 -1.38 3.65 -6.42
CA ILE A 38 -0.29 2.69 -6.18
C ILE A 38 0.71 2.73 -7.35
N GLU A 39 0.22 2.82 -8.58
CA GLU A 39 1.04 2.88 -9.78
C GLU A 39 1.85 4.18 -9.86
N ASN A 40 1.25 5.32 -9.49
CA ASN A 40 1.98 6.60 -9.43
C ASN A 40 3.16 6.57 -8.44
N GLU A 41 3.17 5.64 -7.49
CA GLU A 41 4.24 5.44 -6.52
C GLU A 41 5.18 4.27 -6.90
N SER A 42 5.09 3.73 -8.13
CA SER A 42 5.94 2.61 -8.59
C SER A 42 7.42 2.94 -8.49
N GLU A 43 7.84 4.09 -9.01
CA GLU A 43 9.25 4.53 -8.99
C GLU A 43 9.79 4.65 -7.57
N ASN A 44 9.00 5.21 -6.65
CA ASN A 44 9.36 5.35 -5.24
C ASN A 44 9.48 3.99 -4.55
N ARG A 45 8.56 3.05 -4.82
CA ARG A 45 8.62 1.68 -4.30
C ARG A 45 9.85 0.94 -4.81
N GLU A 46 10.17 1.07 -6.09
CA GLU A 46 11.37 0.47 -6.65
C GLU A 46 12.64 1.09 -6.07
N ALA A 47 12.66 2.42 -5.85
CA ALA A 47 13.79 3.08 -5.22
C ALA A 47 14.04 2.54 -3.82
N LEU A 48 12.97 2.34 -3.02
CA LEU A 48 13.05 1.71 -1.70
C LEU A 48 13.64 0.29 -1.78
N LEU A 49 13.14 -0.55 -2.70
CA LEU A 49 13.67 -1.91 -2.90
C LEU A 49 15.15 -1.90 -3.30
N ARG A 50 15.54 -1.00 -4.21
CA ARG A 50 16.93 -0.89 -4.69
C ARG A 50 17.89 -0.45 -3.58
N CYS A 51 17.45 0.39 -2.65
CA CYS A 51 18.33 0.89 -1.60
C CYS A 51 18.39 -0.01 -0.36
N GLN A 52 17.53 -1.03 -0.21
CA GLN A 52 17.53 -1.95 0.94
C GLN A 52 18.90 -2.60 1.24
N PRO A 53 19.62 -3.20 0.27
CA PRO A 53 20.92 -3.82 0.56
C PRO A 53 21.93 -2.81 1.10
N MET A 54 21.90 -1.58 0.56
CA MET A 54 22.76 -0.50 0.99
C MET A 54 22.33 0.07 2.35
N ALA A 55 21.02 0.18 2.60
CA ALA A 55 20.48 0.62 3.88
C ALA A 55 20.86 -0.35 5.00
N ARG A 56 20.78 -1.66 4.74
CA ARG A 56 21.27 -2.70 5.67
C ARG A 56 22.76 -2.53 5.94
N ALA A 57 23.57 -2.32 4.90
CA ALA A 57 25.02 -2.20 5.04
C ALA A 57 25.45 -0.95 5.82
N ILE A 58 24.77 0.19 5.63
CA ILE A 58 25.15 1.48 6.22
C ILE A 58 24.49 1.70 7.59
N PHE A 59 23.21 1.35 7.72
CA PHE A 59 22.39 1.69 8.88
C PHE A 59 21.94 0.46 9.68
N GLY A 60 22.25 -0.75 9.20
CA GLY A 60 21.91 -1.99 9.87
C GLY A 60 20.52 -2.52 9.54
N GLU A 61 20.22 -3.68 10.11
CA GLU A 61 19.00 -4.44 9.85
C GLU A 61 17.72 -3.73 10.32
N GLU A 62 17.80 -2.84 11.31
CA GLU A 62 16.65 -2.10 11.82
C GLU A 62 16.01 -1.22 10.73
N VAL A 63 16.82 -0.51 9.93
CA VAL A 63 16.34 0.34 8.83
C VAL A 63 15.78 -0.50 7.69
N GLU A 64 16.45 -1.61 7.35
CA GLU A 64 15.97 -2.54 6.34
C GLU A 64 14.59 -3.10 6.69
N ARG A 65 14.41 -3.58 7.92
CA ARG A 65 13.11 -4.09 8.40
C ARG A 65 12.03 -3.01 8.39
N ALA A 66 12.37 -1.77 8.75
CA ALA A 66 11.44 -0.65 8.69
C ALA A 66 10.99 -0.35 7.25
N MET A 67 11.93 -0.41 6.29
CA MET A 67 11.63 -0.26 4.87
C MET A 67 10.80 -1.42 4.31
N ASP A 68 11.10 -2.66 4.68
CA ASP A 68 10.29 -3.84 4.32
C ASP A 68 8.86 -3.68 4.82
N THR A 69 8.70 -3.24 6.06
CA THR A 69 7.39 -3.01 6.67
C THR A 69 6.59 -1.94 5.92
N LEU A 70 7.24 -0.87 5.45
CA LEU A 70 6.62 0.15 4.58
C LEU A 70 6.19 -0.44 3.22
N LEU A 71 7.05 -1.23 2.60
CA LEU A 71 6.72 -1.91 1.33
C LEU A 71 5.56 -2.89 1.48
N GLN A 72 5.45 -3.56 2.63
CA GLN A 72 4.32 -4.42 2.95
C GLN A 72 2.99 -3.66 2.98
N GLN A 73 2.97 -2.40 3.43
CA GLN A 73 1.74 -1.60 3.43
C GLN A 73 1.20 -1.35 2.01
N PHE A 74 2.09 -1.19 1.01
CA PHE A 74 1.67 -1.08 -0.39
C PHE A 74 1.01 -2.37 -0.90
N ARG A 75 1.57 -3.53 -0.53
CA ARG A 75 0.98 -4.84 -0.87
C ARG A 75 -0.40 -4.98 -0.23
N MET A 76 -0.55 -4.56 1.03
CA MET A 76 -1.84 -4.57 1.73
C MET A 76 -2.89 -3.71 1.04
N LEU A 77 -2.53 -2.51 0.58
CA LEU A 77 -3.44 -1.65 -0.19
C LEU A 77 -3.86 -2.30 -1.51
N GLN A 78 -2.92 -2.92 -2.23
CA GLN A 78 -3.19 -3.58 -3.50
C GLN A 78 -4.14 -4.77 -3.33
N VAL A 79 -3.91 -5.60 -2.31
CA VAL A 79 -4.79 -6.74 -2.01
C VAL A 79 -6.16 -6.26 -1.53
N SER A 80 -6.22 -5.23 -0.68
CA SER A 80 -7.48 -4.66 -0.23
C SER A 80 -8.32 -4.13 -1.40
N ALA A 81 -7.71 -3.36 -2.31
CA ALA A 81 -8.37 -2.86 -3.52
C ALA A 81 -8.85 -4.00 -4.44
N SER A 82 -8.05 -5.06 -4.58
CA SER A 82 -8.41 -6.24 -5.38
C SER A 82 -9.56 -7.04 -4.74
N SER A 83 -9.52 -7.23 -3.42
CA SER A 83 -10.56 -7.96 -2.68
C SER A 83 -11.93 -7.28 -2.77
N GLN A 84 -11.96 -5.94 -2.79
CA GLN A 84 -13.19 -5.17 -2.93
C GLN A 84 -13.91 -5.43 -4.27
N LEU A 85 -13.19 -5.87 -5.30
CA LEU A 85 -13.75 -6.25 -6.60
C LEU A 85 -14.35 -7.66 -6.60
N HIS A 86 -13.74 -8.59 -5.87
CA HIS A 86 -14.12 -10.00 -5.90
C HIS A 86 -15.17 -10.39 -4.86
N PHE A 87 -15.32 -9.63 -3.77
CA PHE A 87 -16.28 -9.95 -2.71
C PHE A 87 -17.47 -8.99 -2.71
N SER A 88 -18.68 -9.53 -2.83
CA SER A 88 -19.87 -8.87 -2.31
C SER A 88 -19.92 -9.09 -0.79
N ASN A 89 -20.65 -8.26 -0.05
CA ASN A 89 -20.76 -8.37 1.42
C ASN A 89 -21.36 -9.70 1.90
N GLU A 90 -21.83 -10.55 0.99
CA GLU A 90 -22.68 -11.70 1.30
C GLU A 90 -22.06 -13.06 0.96
N THR A 91 -21.03 -13.16 0.09
CA THR A 91 -20.67 -14.47 -0.47
C THR A 91 -19.56 -15.25 0.24
N GLU A 92 -18.45 -14.67 0.71
CA GLU A 92 -17.33 -15.52 1.21
C GLU A 92 -16.49 -14.91 2.35
N PRO A 93 -17.03 -14.80 3.57
CA PRO A 93 -16.29 -14.32 4.74
C PRO A 93 -15.08 -15.22 5.09
N ALA A 94 -15.15 -16.52 4.83
CA ALA A 94 -14.06 -17.47 5.11
C ALA A 94 -12.87 -17.31 4.15
N PHE A 95 -13.12 -17.08 2.87
CA PHE A 95 -12.06 -16.87 1.89
C PHE A 95 -11.41 -15.49 2.04
N ARG A 96 -12.20 -14.46 2.39
CA ARG A 96 -11.69 -13.16 2.83
C ARG A 96 -10.78 -13.30 4.05
N LYS A 97 -11.23 -14.04 5.08
CA LYS A 97 -10.43 -14.33 6.27
C LYS A 97 -9.15 -15.11 5.96
N ASN A 98 -9.14 -15.93 4.91
CA ASN A 98 -7.98 -16.71 4.47
C ASN A 98 -6.97 -15.86 3.66
N ILE A 99 -7.45 -15.00 2.75
CA ILE A 99 -6.60 -14.00 2.09
C ILE A 99 -6.01 -13.05 3.12
N GLU A 100 -6.83 -12.59 4.05
CA GLU A 100 -6.38 -11.86 5.22
C GLU A 100 -5.33 -12.71 5.95
N ALA A 101 -5.63 -13.88 6.50
CA ALA A 101 -4.68 -14.67 7.30
C ALA A 101 -3.35 -14.97 6.58
N ASN A 102 -3.35 -15.31 5.29
CA ASN A 102 -2.13 -15.57 4.52
C ASN A 102 -1.34 -14.29 4.18
N LEU A 103 -2.01 -13.15 4.06
CA LEU A 103 -1.36 -11.84 3.90
C LEU A 103 -0.80 -11.32 5.25
N TRP A 104 -1.45 -11.71 6.34
CA TRP A 104 -1.19 -11.29 7.72
C TRP A 104 -0.42 -12.33 8.55
N GLU A 105 0.28 -13.29 7.92
CA GLU A 105 1.19 -14.23 8.60
C GLU A 105 2.39 -13.42 9.17
N GLY A 106 2.14 -12.67 10.25
CA GLY A 106 3.02 -11.67 10.86
C GLY A 106 2.32 -10.46 11.50
N ALA A 107 1.00 -10.25 11.30
CA ALA A 107 0.36 -8.97 11.63
C ALA A 107 -1.08 -9.05 12.19
N TYR A 108 -1.46 -10.14 12.86
CA TYR A 108 -2.58 -10.10 13.82
C TYR A 108 -2.06 -10.01 15.25
N ASP A 109 -2.18 -8.80 15.79
CA ASP A 109 -2.82 -8.50 17.08
C ASP A 109 -2.47 -7.04 17.36
N ASP A 110 -3.51 -6.21 17.32
CA ASP A 110 -3.82 -5.07 18.19
C ASP A 110 -4.51 -3.95 17.39
N ASP A 111 -5.59 -3.41 17.96
CA ASP A 111 -6.33 -2.22 17.47
C ASP A 111 -5.40 -0.97 17.39
N ASP A 112 -4.18 -1.12 17.93
CA ASP A 112 -3.09 -0.14 17.92
C ASP A 112 -2.25 -0.12 16.63
N LYS A 113 -2.46 -1.04 15.67
CA LYS A 113 -1.70 -1.12 14.40
C LYS A 113 -2.47 -0.67 13.17
N SER A 114 -3.14 0.49 13.23
CA SER A 114 -3.67 1.08 11.99
C SER A 114 -2.53 1.29 10.99
N MET A 115 -2.76 1.06 9.69
CA MET A 115 -1.75 1.25 8.63
C MET A 115 -1.07 2.63 8.76
N THR A 116 -1.82 3.67 9.10
CA THR A 116 -1.29 5.02 9.38
C THR A 116 -0.31 5.05 10.55
N LYS A 117 -0.65 4.42 11.68
CA LYS A 117 0.25 4.33 12.85
C LYS A 117 1.52 3.55 12.49
N THR A 118 1.38 2.44 11.77
CA THR A 118 2.52 1.63 11.31
C THR A 118 3.44 2.43 10.39
N ILE A 119 2.89 3.13 9.39
CA ILE A 119 3.66 3.99 8.49
C ILE A 119 4.41 5.08 9.28
N ALA A 120 3.71 5.78 10.18
CA ALA A 120 4.31 6.84 10.98
C ALA A 120 5.45 6.31 11.88
N ALA A 121 5.27 5.14 12.49
CA ALA A 121 6.30 4.49 13.29
C ALA A 121 7.53 4.13 12.45
N GLN A 122 7.36 3.53 11.27
CA GLN A 122 8.49 3.17 10.42
C GLN A 122 9.23 4.39 9.86
N ILE A 123 8.50 5.44 9.46
CA ILE A 123 9.11 6.72 9.05
C ILE A 123 9.94 7.28 10.20
N THR A 124 9.39 7.31 11.42
CA THR A 124 10.11 7.80 12.60
C THR A 124 11.40 7.01 12.85
N THR A 125 11.37 5.68 12.74
CA THR A 125 12.56 4.83 12.87
C THR A 125 13.61 5.15 11.81
N ILE A 126 13.21 5.20 10.54
CA ILE A 126 14.12 5.52 9.43
C ILE A 126 14.71 6.92 9.61
N GLU A 127 13.89 7.91 9.93
CA GLU A 127 14.35 9.29 10.10
C GLU A 127 15.31 9.44 11.27
N LYS A 128 15.02 8.80 12.41
CA LYS A 128 15.87 8.81 13.59
C LYS A 128 17.28 8.30 13.29
N ILE A 129 17.41 7.29 12.43
CA ILE A 129 18.69 6.64 12.11
C ILE A 129 19.39 7.33 10.94
N CYS A 130 18.66 7.65 9.87
CA CYS A 130 19.22 8.15 8.63
C CYS A 130 19.44 9.67 8.62
N LEU A 131 18.52 10.47 9.19
CA LEU A 131 18.63 11.94 9.11
C LEU A 131 19.91 12.51 9.72
N PRO A 132 20.43 12.01 10.85
CA PRO A 132 21.70 12.51 11.39
C PRO A 132 22.86 12.36 10.40
N VAL A 133 22.94 11.23 9.71
CA VAL A 133 24.00 10.95 8.73
C VAL A 133 23.84 11.82 7.48
N VAL A 134 22.61 11.96 6.98
CA VAL A 134 22.31 12.81 5.82
C VAL A 134 22.64 14.28 6.12
N ARG A 135 22.26 14.78 7.30
CA ARG A 135 22.55 16.16 7.73
C ARG A 135 24.05 16.44 7.87
N LEU A 136 24.83 15.47 8.36
CA LEU A 136 26.28 15.58 8.42
C LEU A 136 26.93 15.56 7.03
N SER A 137 26.38 14.79 6.09
CA SER A 137 26.89 14.72 4.71
C SER A 137 26.55 15.95 3.85
N GLY A 138 25.50 16.71 4.21
CA GLY A 138 25.06 17.93 3.50
C GLY A 138 25.71 19.23 3.96
N GLN A 139 26.60 19.20 4.97
CA GLN A 139 27.35 20.36 5.46
C GLN A 139 28.74 20.53 4.80
N LYS A 140 28.93 20.04 3.57
CA LYS A 140 30.13 20.28 2.76
C LYS A 140 29.90 21.36 1.72
#